data_AF-A0A2M9ZSX5-F1
#
_entry.id   AF-A0A2M9ZSX5-F1
#
_cell.length_a   1.000
_cell.length_b   1.000
_cell.length_c   1.000
_cell.angle_alpha   90.00
_cell.angle_beta   90.00
_cell.angle_gamma   90.00
#
_symmetry.space_group_name_H-M   'P 1'
#
loop_
_entity.id
_entity.type
_entity.pdbx_description
1 polymer ?
#
loop_
_entity_poly.entity_id
_entity_poly.type
_entity_poly.pdbx_seq_one_letter_code
_entity_poly.pdbx_strand_id
1 'polypeptide(L)'
;MKKRPHFSKIKTREEFEIHYWYREELAQICKEEGIPAHGSKVEMENRLKSYLQSNRKYTTNKEDESKVKASQRRSKSRPTKITLNSKILPEGIRFDSIFREFCRNHYGLKKFNFTMYMARAVREAEKQGNTKLTVKDLLKIYENPPTKITPDDRVLRWNTFVKDFHKDSKTKDLKNKLEVAAFLWAKLRDRPGSKKYVSDLLIEFQKDVFKISNLPKTTVSKK
;
A
#
# COMPACT_ATOMS: atom_id res chain seq x y z
N MET A 1 29.16 3.70 2.02
CA MET A 1 27.70 3.59 1.75
C MET A 1 27.06 4.94 2.03
N LYS A 2 26.55 5.65 1.02
CA LYS A 2 25.86 6.93 1.25
C LYS A 2 24.50 6.64 1.89
N LYS A 3 24.34 6.95 3.17
CA LYS A 3 23.06 6.88 3.88
C LYS A 3 22.03 7.73 3.12
N ARG A 4 20.79 7.23 2.98
CA ARG A 4 19.68 7.97 2.36
C ARG A 4 19.60 9.38 2.97
N PRO A 5 19.64 10.46 2.16
CA PRO A 5 19.62 11.82 2.68
C PRO A 5 18.26 12.14 3.31
N HIS A 6 18.27 13.10 4.24
CA HIS A 6 17.03 13.70 4.75
C HIS A 6 16.30 14.41 3.61
N PHE A 7 14.96 14.39 3.60
CA PHE A 7 14.16 14.96 2.50
C PHE A 7 14.46 16.45 2.24
N SER A 8 14.76 17.22 3.30
CA SER A 8 15.17 18.62 3.18
C SER A 8 16.43 18.85 2.32
N LYS A 9 17.27 17.82 2.15
CA LYS A 9 18.48 17.88 1.30
C LYS A 9 18.21 17.51 -0.15
N ILE A 10 17.07 16.89 -0.43
CA ILE A 10 16.69 16.45 -1.77
C ILE A 10 16.17 17.66 -2.55
N LYS A 11 16.75 17.90 -3.74
CA LYS A 11 16.40 19.07 -4.55
C LYS A 11 15.51 18.74 -5.73
N THR A 12 15.64 17.54 -6.29
CA THR A 12 14.94 17.17 -7.53
C THR A 12 14.04 15.97 -7.32
N ARG A 13 13.04 15.86 -8.21
CA ARG A 13 12.15 14.71 -8.27
C ARG A 13 12.92 13.42 -8.54
N GLU A 14 13.92 13.47 -9.41
CA GLU A 14 14.71 12.32 -9.82
C GLU A 14 15.49 11.77 -8.63
N GLU A 15 16.09 12.66 -7.83
CA GLU A 15 16.79 12.28 -6.59
C GLU A 15 15.83 11.65 -5.57
N PHE A 16 14.62 12.20 -5.44
CA PHE A 16 13.58 11.62 -4.59
C PHE A 16 13.19 10.19 -5.03
N GLU A 17 13.05 9.94 -6.33
CA GLU A 17 12.61 8.66 -6.89
C GLU A 17 13.64 7.52 -6.78
N ILE A 18 14.93 7.87 -6.63
CA ILE A 18 16.02 6.91 -6.37
C ILE A 18 15.80 6.20 -5.03
N HIS A 19 15.29 6.92 -4.04
CA HIS A 19 15.09 6.42 -2.69
C HIS A 19 13.73 5.78 -2.51
N TYR A 20 13.69 4.70 -1.74
CA TYR A 20 12.42 4.12 -1.29
C TYR A 20 12.02 4.75 0.05
N TRP A 21 10.75 5.12 0.16
CA TRP A 21 10.16 5.70 1.37
C TRP A 21 9.02 4.82 1.86
N TYR A 22 8.90 4.63 3.17
CA TYR A 22 7.72 4.05 3.79
C TYR A 22 6.59 5.07 3.88
N ARG A 23 5.37 4.57 4.06
CA ARG A 23 4.18 5.41 4.14
C ARG A 23 4.28 6.40 5.31
N GLU A 24 4.77 5.95 6.46
CA GLU A 24 4.93 6.73 7.68
C GLU A 24 5.98 7.82 7.49
N GLU A 25 7.07 7.50 6.79
CA GLU A 25 8.12 8.47 6.45
C GLU A 25 7.58 9.55 5.52
N LEU A 26 6.83 9.17 4.48
CA LEU A 26 6.19 10.13 3.58
C LEU A 26 5.19 11.01 4.33
N ALA A 27 4.40 10.43 5.24
CA ALA A 27 3.46 11.19 6.05
C ALA A 27 4.18 12.18 6.97
N GLN A 28 5.32 11.80 7.53
CA GLN A 28 6.13 12.68 8.37
C GLN A 28 6.75 13.82 7.55
N ILE A 29 7.33 13.51 6.38
CA ILE A 29 7.86 14.51 5.45
C ILE A 29 6.77 15.50 5.03
N CYS A 30 5.58 15.01 4.66
CA CYS A 30 4.47 15.88 4.31
C CYS A 30 4.13 16.85 5.46
N LYS A 31 4.09 16.38 6.71
CA LYS A 31 3.81 17.25 7.86
C LYS A 31 4.89 18.32 8.05
N GLU A 32 6.16 17.94 7.94
CA GLU A 32 7.31 18.84 8.09
C GLU A 32 7.32 19.94 7.01
N GLU A 33 6.95 19.59 5.78
CA GLU A 33 6.93 20.50 4.63
C GLU A 33 5.59 21.25 4.47
N GLY A 34 4.64 21.08 5.40
CA GLY A 34 3.33 21.76 5.37
C GLY A 34 2.36 21.22 4.31
N ILE A 35 2.55 20.00 3.84
CA ILE A 35 1.77 19.31 2.81
C ILE A 35 0.74 18.38 3.47
N PRO A 36 -0.45 18.16 2.89
CA PRO A 36 -1.40 17.19 3.40
C PRO A 36 -0.85 15.75 3.47
N ALA A 37 -0.74 15.24 4.70
CA ALA A 37 -0.22 13.90 5.03
C ALA A 37 -1.29 12.79 5.08
N HIS A 38 -2.46 13.02 4.48
CA HIS A 38 -3.54 12.05 4.41
C HIS A 38 -3.53 11.31 3.07
N GLY A 39 -4.23 10.18 3.02
CA GLY A 39 -4.39 9.41 1.78
C GLY A 39 -3.45 8.22 1.65
N SER A 40 -3.39 7.70 0.42
CA SER A 40 -2.55 6.55 0.08
C SER A 40 -1.07 6.90 0.02
N LYS A 41 -0.21 5.89 0.08
CA LYS A 41 1.24 6.07 -0.07
C LYS A 41 1.57 6.78 -1.38
N VAL A 42 0.89 6.39 -2.46
CA VAL A 42 1.16 6.93 -3.80
C VAL A 42 0.69 8.37 -3.94
N GLU A 43 -0.45 8.72 -3.35
CA GLU A 43 -0.88 10.13 -3.26
C GLU A 43 0.16 11.00 -2.57
N MET A 44 0.71 10.54 -1.44
CA MET A 44 1.77 11.29 -0.75
C MET A 44 3.07 11.36 -1.58
N GLU A 45 3.50 10.26 -2.22
CA GLU A 45 4.65 10.29 -3.13
C GLU A 45 4.42 11.27 -4.28
N ASN A 46 3.23 11.28 -4.90
CA ASN A 46 2.91 12.18 -6.00
C ASN A 46 2.89 13.64 -5.57
N ARG A 47 2.28 13.97 -4.40
CA ARG A 47 2.31 15.33 -3.86
C ARG A 47 3.74 15.81 -3.61
N LEU A 48 4.60 14.97 -3.05
CA LEU A 48 6.01 15.32 -2.81
C LEU A 48 6.79 15.49 -4.12
N LYS A 49 6.51 14.69 -5.15
CA LYS A 49 7.10 14.88 -6.49
C LYS A 49 6.69 16.21 -7.09
N SER A 50 5.40 16.52 -7.09
CA SER A 50 4.89 17.81 -7.57
C SER A 50 5.47 18.98 -6.77
N TYR A 51 5.56 18.84 -5.45
CA TYR A 51 6.18 19.83 -4.57
C TYR A 51 7.64 20.11 -4.95
N LEU A 52 8.44 19.07 -5.21
CA LEU A 52 9.83 19.23 -5.66
C LEU A 52 9.91 19.87 -7.06
N GLN A 53 9.03 19.48 -7.99
CA GLN A 53 8.96 20.06 -9.33
C GLN A 53 8.55 21.53 -9.33
N SER A 54 7.69 21.93 -8.38
CA SER A 54 7.23 23.32 -8.22
C SER A 54 8.17 24.17 -7.35
N ASN A 55 9.45 23.80 -7.24
CA ASN A 55 10.45 24.49 -6.41
C ASN A 55 9.97 24.67 -4.96
N ARG A 56 9.43 23.60 -4.35
CA ARG A 56 8.94 23.58 -2.98
C ARG A 56 7.76 24.52 -2.70
N LYS A 57 6.98 24.82 -3.73
CA LYS A 57 5.70 25.52 -3.60
C LYS A 57 4.57 24.52 -3.65
N TYR A 58 3.89 24.31 -2.52
CA TYR A 58 2.70 23.50 -2.47
C TYR A 58 1.47 24.37 -2.77
N THR A 59 0.75 24.06 -3.85
CA THR A 59 -0.58 24.61 -4.11
C THR A 59 -1.63 23.56 -3.79
N THR A 60 -2.64 23.93 -3.02
CA THR A 60 -3.79 23.06 -2.79
C THR A 60 -4.56 22.89 -4.09
N ASN A 61 -4.39 21.76 -4.76
CA ASN A 61 -5.22 21.40 -5.90
C ASN A 61 -6.58 20.96 -5.36
N LYS A 62 -7.66 21.67 -5.71
CA LYS A 62 -9.05 21.26 -5.37
C LYS A 62 -9.38 19.84 -5.83
N GLU A 63 -8.63 19.30 -6.80
CA GLU A 63 -8.76 17.94 -7.32
C GLU A 63 -8.24 16.85 -6.36
N ASP A 64 -7.34 17.20 -5.43
CA ASP A 64 -6.81 16.25 -4.44
C ASP A 64 -7.73 16.10 -3.22
N GLU A 65 -8.73 16.98 -3.09
CA GLU A 65 -9.72 16.89 -2.04
C GLU A 65 -10.83 15.90 -2.42
N SER A 66 -11.18 15.03 -1.46
CA SER A 66 -12.36 14.18 -1.59
C SER A 66 -13.60 15.05 -1.72
N LYS A 67 -14.33 14.92 -2.84
CA LYS A 67 -15.63 15.59 -3.03
C LYS A 67 -16.69 15.11 -2.04
N VAL A 68 -16.49 13.94 -1.43
CA VAL A 68 -17.30 13.43 -0.32
C VAL A 68 -16.75 13.94 1.01
N LYS A 69 -17.61 14.56 1.83
CA LYS A 69 -17.21 15.09 3.15
C LYS A 69 -16.82 13.97 4.10
N ALA A 70 -15.85 14.22 4.97
CA ALA A 70 -15.44 13.27 6.01
C ALA A 70 -16.59 12.84 6.95
N SER A 71 -17.60 13.70 7.13
CA SER A 71 -18.83 13.39 7.87
C SER A 71 -19.69 12.32 7.19
N GLN A 72 -19.75 12.31 5.86
CA GLN A 72 -20.44 11.26 5.10
C GLN A 72 -19.67 9.93 5.17
N ARG A 73 -18.32 9.97 5.20
CA ARG A 73 -17.47 8.78 5.43
C ARG A 73 -17.65 8.17 6.82
N ARG A 74 -18.06 8.98 7.80
CA ARG A 74 -18.22 8.61 9.21
C ARG A 74 -19.68 8.70 9.65
N SER A 75 -20.61 8.23 8.82
CA SER A 75 -21.99 8.02 9.26
C SER A 75 -21.97 7.30 10.62
N LYS A 76 -22.60 7.92 11.62
CA LYS A 76 -22.65 7.39 13.00
C LYS A 76 -23.51 6.13 13.06
N SER A 77 -24.49 5.97 12.16
CA SER A 77 -25.31 4.77 12.07
C SER A 77 -24.69 3.77 11.09
N ARG A 78 -23.96 2.80 11.62
CA ARG A 78 -23.50 1.66 10.82
C ARG A 78 -24.70 0.81 10.40
N PRO A 79 -24.78 0.36 9.14
CA PRO A 79 -25.86 -0.52 8.72
C PRO A 79 -25.70 -1.86 9.45
N THR A 80 -26.76 -2.30 10.13
CA THR A 80 -26.80 -3.60 10.82
C THR A 80 -26.97 -4.76 9.83
N LYS A 81 -27.50 -4.49 8.63
CA LYS A 81 -27.65 -5.45 7.55
C LYS A 81 -27.11 -4.86 6.25
N ILE A 82 -26.19 -5.59 5.61
CA ILE A 82 -25.64 -5.25 4.31
C ILE A 82 -26.36 -6.08 3.25
N THR A 83 -26.75 -5.46 2.15
CA THR A 83 -27.34 -6.12 0.98
C THR A 83 -26.52 -5.84 -0.28
N LEU A 84 -26.78 -6.54 -1.38
CA LEU A 84 -26.13 -6.28 -2.66
C LEU A 84 -26.39 -4.85 -3.17
N ASN A 85 -27.55 -4.27 -2.87
CA ASN A 85 -27.95 -2.94 -3.34
C ASN A 85 -27.48 -1.81 -2.41
N SER A 86 -26.96 -2.15 -1.24
CA SER A 86 -26.47 -1.18 -0.26
C SER A 86 -25.39 -0.28 -0.85
N LYS A 87 -25.51 1.03 -0.64
CA LYS A 87 -24.61 2.05 -1.15
C LYS A 87 -23.40 2.23 -0.24
N ILE A 88 -22.19 2.11 -0.80
CA ILE A 88 -20.96 2.06 -0.02
C ILE A 88 -20.73 3.36 0.78
N LEU A 89 -20.81 4.51 0.13
CA LEU A 89 -20.50 5.80 0.76
C LEU A 89 -21.66 6.35 1.61
N PRO A 90 -22.90 6.49 1.11
CA PRO A 90 -24.02 7.05 1.87
C PRO A 90 -24.41 6.21 3.09
N GLU A 91 -24.37 4.88 2.98
CA GLU A 91 -24.70 3.98 4.10
C GLU A 91 -23.46 3.72 4.98
N GLY A 92 -22.30 4.32 4.69
CA GLY A 92 -21.12 4.21 5.53
C GLY A 92 -20.55 2.79 5.64
N ILE A 93 -20.69 1.96 4.60
CA ILE A 93 -20.10 0.62 4.55
C ILE A 93 -18.58 0.75 4.42
N ARG A 94 -17.86 -0.01 5.25
CA ARG A 94 -16.39 0.01 5.29
C ARG A 94 -15.82 -1.39 5.11
N PHE A 95 -14.53 -1.45 4.82
CA PHE A 95 -13.77 -2.71 4.78
C PHE A 95 -13.48 -3.24 6.20
N ASP A 96 -14.54 -3.50 6.96
CA ASP A 96 -14.50 -3.97 8.33
C ASP A 96 -14.95 -5.44 8.47
N SER A 97 -15.15 -5.90 9.70
CA SER A 97 -15.61 -7.26 9.99
C SER A 97 -17.02 -7.52 9.48
N ILE A 98 -17.93 -6.54 9.57
CA ILE A 98 -19.33 -6.68 9.17
C ILE A 98 -19.40 -6.92 7.65
N PHE A 99 -18.72 -6.08 6.88
CA PHE A 99 -18.69 -6.26 5.43
C PHE A 99 -17.96 -7.54 5.01
N ARG A 100 -16.89 -7.91 5.73
CA ARG A 100 -16.17 -9.16 5.47
C ARG A 100 -17.04 -10.38 5.70
N GLU A 101 -17.84 -10.37 6.77
CA GLU A 101 -18.77 -11.44 7.09
C GLU A 101 -19.87 -11.59 6.05
N PHE A 102 -20.45 -10.47 5.60
CA PHE A 102 -21.36 -10.47 4.45
C PHE A 102 -20.73 -11.17 3.24
N CYS A 103 -19.50 -10.79 2.85
CA CYS A 103 -18.83 -11.41 1.70
C CYS A 103 -18.54 -12.90 1.90
N ARG A 104 -18.11 -13.32 3.10
CA ARG A 104 -17.90 -14.75 3.40
C ARG A 104 -19.18 -15.54 3.22
N ASN A 105 -20.30 -15.03 3.76
CA ASN A 105 -21.58 -15.71 3.69
C ASN A 105 -22.10 -15.75 2.24
N HIS A 106 -21.93 -14.65 1.49
CA HIS A 106 -22.32 -14.56 0.08
C HIS A 106 -21.61 -15.60 -0.81
N TYR A 107 -20.32 -15.84 -0.58
CA TYR A 107 -19.52 -16.79 -1.38
C TYR A 107 -19.36 -18.18 -0.72
N GLY A 108 -19.92 -18.41 0.47
CA GLY A 108 -19.69 -19.65 1.22
C GLY A 108 -18.22 -19.90 1.62
N LEU A 109 -17.44 -18.84 1.84
CA LEU A 109 -16.00 -18.93 2.09
C LEU A 109 -15.66 -18.88 3.58
N LYS A 110 -14.74 -19.77 4.03
CA LYS A 110 -14.18 -19.72 5.39
C LYS A 110 -13.38 -18.42 5.64
N LYS A 111 -12.73 -17.89 4.61
CA LYS A 111 -11.91 -16.67 4.69
C LYS A 111 -12.15 -15.79 3.46
N PHE A 112 -12.33 -14.50 3.70
CA PHE A 112 -12.46 -13.48 2.66
C PHE A 112 -11.43 -12.36 2.87
N ASN A 113 -10.73 -11.99 1.80
CA ASN A 113 -9.79 -10.87 1.81
C ASN A 113 -10.26 -9.83 0.79
N PHE A 114 -10.42 -8.58 1.24
CA PHE A 114 -10.66 -7.47 0.34
C PHE A 114 -9.49 -7.30 -0.62
N THR A 115 -9.78 -7.02 -1.89
CA THR A 115 -8.74 -6.77 -2.88
C THR A 115 -8.38 -5.29 -2.88
N MET A 116 -7.15 -5.01 -3.33
CA MET A 116 -6.71 -3.64 -3.58
C MET A 116 -7.62 -2.93 -4.59
N TYR A 117 -8.17 -3.64 -5.58
CA TYR A 117 -9.08 -3.07 -6.59
C TYR A 117 -10.40 -2.60 -5.99
N MET A 118 -10.99 -3.36 -5.07
CA MET A 118 -12.17 -2.90 -4.31
C MET A 118 -11.85 -1.60 -3.56
N ALA A 119 -10.70 -1.55 -2.87
CA ALA A 119 -10.29 -0.36 -2.14
C ALA A 119 -10.04 0.86 -3.05
N ARG A 120 -9.51 0.64 -4.26
CA ARG A 120 -9.36 1.69 -5.28
C ARG A 120 -10.70 2.21 -5.75
N ALA A 121 -11.65 1.33 -6.05
CA ALA A 121 -12.97 1.73 -6.53
C ALA A 121 -13.71 2.62 -5.53
N VAL A 122 -13.61 2.31 -4.23
CA VAL A 122 -14.18 3.17 -3.18
C VAL A 122 -13.50 4.54 -3.14
N ARG A 123 -12.17 4.62 -3.19
CA ARG A 123 -11.45 5.90 -3.20
C ARG A 123 -11.76 6.75 -4.42
N GLU A 124 -11.85 6.13 -5.60
CA GLU A 124 -12.20 6.84 -6.82
C GLU A 124 -13.64 7.39 -6.72
N ALA A 125 -14.57 6.59 -6.18
CA ALA A 125 -15.92 7.06 -5.92
C ALA A 125 -15.96 8.22 -4.91
N GLU A 126 -15.12 8.20 -3.86
CA GLU A 126 -14.96 9.33 -2.93
C GLU A 126 -14.45 10.59 -3.64
N LYS A 127 -13.41 10.45 -4.49
CA LYS A 127 -12.82 11.55 -5.25
C LYS A 127 -13.80 12.16 -6.25
N GLN A 128 -14.58 11.33 -6.93
CA GLN A 128 -15.55 11.76 -7.94
C GLN A 128 -16.87 12.24 -7.32
N GLY A 129 -17.13 11.98 -6.03
CA GLY A 129 -18.45 12.22 -5.43
C GLY A 129 -19.50 11.21 -5.87
N ASN A 130 -19.09 10.03 -6.34
CA ASN A 130 -19.99 8.98 -6.80
C ASN A 130 -20.61 8.23 -5.61
N THR A 131 -21.78 8.68 -5.17
CA THR A 131 -22.55 8.05 -4.10
C THR A 131 -23.31 6.79 -4.52
N LYS A 132 -23.29 6.44 -5.81
CA LYS A 132 -24.08 5.33 -6.37
C LYS A 132 -23.40 3.96 -6.26
N LEU A 133 -22.10 3.92 -5.97
CA LEU A 133 -21.32 2.69 -5.83
C LEU A 133 -21.97 1.73 -4.81
N THR A 134 -22.29 0.51 -5.24
CA THR A 134 -22.95 -0.52 -4.41
C THR A 134 -22.00 -1.62 -3.97
N VAL A 135 -22.47 -2.44 -3.03
CA VAL A 135 -21.84 -3.72 -2.70
C VAL A 135 -21.73 -4.63 -3.92
N LYS A 136 -22.79 -4.75 -4.73
CA LYS A 136 -22.78 -5.54 -5.97
C LYS A 136 -21.65 -5.11 -6.92
N ASP A 137 -21.44 -3.80 -7.07
CA ASP A 137 -20.36 -3.28 -7.92
C ASP A 137 -18.98 -3.70 -7.39
N LEU A 138 -18.76 -3.63 -6.08
CA LEU A 138 -17.51 -4.08 -5.47
C LEU A 138 -17.28 -5.59 -5.60
N LEU A 139 -18.34 -6.39 -5.53
CA LEU A 139 -18.25 -7.84 -5.74
C LEU A 139 -17.93 -8.17 -7.20
N LYS A 140 -18.53 -7.46 -8.17
CA LYS A 140 -18.18 -7.60 -9.59
C LYS A 140 -16.69 -7.30 -9.84
N ILE A 141 -16.14 -6.29 -9.17
CA ILE A 141 -14.69 -5.96 -9.21
C ILE A 141 -13.83 -7.03 -8.55
N TYR A 142 -14.35 -7.67 -7.50
CA TYR A 142 -13.67 -8.78 -6.84
C TYR A 142 -13.57 -10.01 -7.77
N GLU A 143 -14.66 -10.35 -8.45
CA GLU A 143 -14.73 -11.48 -9.39
C GLU A 143 -13.92 -11.20 -10.67
N ASN A 144 -13.96 -9.96 -11.15
CA ASN A 144 -13.32 -9.53 -12.39
C ASN A 144 -12.34 -8.38 -12.11
N PRO A 145 -11.20 -8.66 -11.46
CA PRO A 145 -10.23 -7.63 -11.15
C PRO A 145 -9.65 -7.05 -12.46
N PRO A 146 -9.47 -5.72 -12.56
CA PRO A 146 -8.84 -5.10 -13.72
C PRO A 146 -7.47 -5.70 -14.01
N THR A 147 -7.22 -6.07 -15.26
CA THR A 147 -5.94 -6.62 -15.73
C THR A 147 -4.87 -5.55 -15.95
N LYS A 148 -5.27 -4.28 -16.10
CA LYS A 148 -4.35 -3.17 -16.31
C LYS A 148 -3.62 -2.83 -15.01
N ILE A 149 -2.30 -3.02 -15.02
CA ILE A 149 -1.38 -2.58 -13.97
C ILE A 149 -1.31 -1.04 -14.01
N THR A 150 -1.69 -0.36 -12.94
CA THR A 150 -1.61 1.10 -12.86
C THR A 150 -0.23 1.54 -12.36
N PRO A 151 0.16 2.82 -12.53
CA PRO A 151 1.38 3.35 -11.92
C PRO A 151 1.46 3.12 -10.40
N ASP A 152 0.32 3.14 -9.69
CA ASP A 152 0.22 2.79 -8.27
C ASP A 152 0.69 1.37 -7.94
N ASP A 153 0.45 0.41 -8.84
CA ASP A 153 0.92 -0.97 -8.67
C ASP A 153 2.45 -1.06 -8.69
N ARG A 154 3.12 -0.11 -9.35
CA ARG A 154 4.59 -0.02 -9.42
C ARG A 154 5.21 0.48 -8.12
N VAL A 155 4.43 1.13 -7.26
CA VAL A 155 4.89 1.65 -5.94
C VAL A 155 4.95 0.55 -4.88
N LEU A 156 4.34 -0.61 -5.13
CA LEU A 156 4.39 -1.79 -4.27
C LEU A 156 5.72 -2.55 -4.36
N ARG A 157 6.85 -1.82 -4.39
CA ARG A 157 8.19 -2.37 -4.62
C ARG A 157 8.53 -3.50 -3.64
N TRP A 158 8.18 -3.33 -2.36
CA TRP A 158 8.30 -4.40 -1.35
C TRP A 158 7.43 -5.62 -1.68
N ASN A 159 6.14 -5.44 -2.00
CA ASN A 159 5.27 -6.59 -2.30
C ASN A 159 5.71 -7.32 -3.57
N THR A 160 6.19 -6.59 -4.58
CA THR A 160 6.78 -7.17 -5.78
C THR A 160 8.06 -7.94 -5.43
N PHE A 161 8.95 -7.33 -4.66
CA PHE A 161 10.17 -7.99 -4.17
C PHE A 161 9.87 -9.29 -3.44
N VAL A 162 8.92 -9.28 -2.49
CA VAL A 162 8.53 -10.48 -1.73
C VAL A 162 7.90 -11.53 -2.64
N LYS A 163 7.04 -11.14 -3.58
CA LYS A 163 6.44 -12.07 -4.55
C LYS A 163 7.50 -12.74 -5.41
N ASP A 164 8.43 -11.96 -5.95
CA ASP A 164 9.51 -12.47 -6.81
C ASP A 164 10.47 -13.35 -6.01
N PHE A 165 10.82 -12.95 -4.78
CA PHE A 165 11.58 -13.76 -3.83
C PHE A 165 10.92 -15.12 -3.58
N HIS A 166 9.61 -15.17 -3.35
CA HIS A 166 8.88 -16.43 -3.11
C HIS A 166 8.71 -17.30 -4.35
N LYS A 167 8.78 -16.71 -5.56
CA LYS A 167 8.74 -17.45 -6.82
C LYS A 167 10.07 -18.13 -7.14
N ASP A 168 11.17 -17.63 -6.61
CA ASP A 168 12.49 -18.21 -6.86
C ASP A 168 12.61 -19.61 -6.24
N SER A 169 12.98 -20.58 -7.07
CA SER A 169 13.25 -21.95 -6.63
C SER A 169 14.30 -22.03 -5.53
N LYS A 170 15.31 -21.14 -5.52
CA LYS A 170 16.40 -21.13 -4.53
C LYS A 170 15.95 -20.74 -3.13
N THR A 171 14.76 -20.13 -2.98
CA THR A 171 14.21 -19.74 -1.69
C THR A 171 13.23 -20.77 -1.13
N LYS A 172 12.98 -21.89 -1.83
CA LYS A 172 11.99 -22.90 -1.44
C LYS A 172 12.28 -23.50 -0.07
N ASP A 173 13.54 -23.84 0.20
CA ASP A 173 13.95 -24.55 1.41
C ASP A 173 14.30 -23.61 2.57
N LEU A 174 14.26 -22.30 2.34
CA LEU A 174 14.50 -21.32 3.39
C LEU A 174 13.37 -21.34 4.43
N LYS A 175 13.77 -21.39 5.69
CA LYS A 175 12.91 -21.09 6.83
C LYS A 175 12.89 -19.57 7.05
N ASN A 176 11.94 -19.07 7.83
CA ASN A 176 11.77 -17.63 8.12
C ASN A 176 11.83 -16.71 6.88
N LYS A 177 11.22 -17.15 5.76
CA LYS A 177 11.29 -16.49 4.44
C LYS A 177 11.01 -14.99 4.47
N LEU A 178 10.04 -14.54 5.26
CA LEU A 178 9.70 -13.12 5.36
C LEU A 178 10.79 -12.31 6.05
N GLU A 179 11.45 -12.86 7.06
CA GLU A 179 12.57 -12.19 7.75
C GLU A 179 13.79 -12.10 6.83
N VAL A 180 14.08 -13.18 6.09
CA VAL A 180 15.10 -13.19 5.05
C VAL A 180 14.79 -12.14 3.98
N ALA A 181 13.57 -12.12 3.45
CA ALA A 181 13.15 -11.14 2.46
C ALA A 181 13.27 -9.70 3.00
N ALA A 182 12.87 -9.46 4.26
CA ALA A 182 12.96 -8.15 4.90
C ALA A 182 14.41 -7.69 5.07
N PHE A 183 15.31 -8.60 5.45
CA PHE A 183 16.74 -8.35 5.55
C PHE A 183 17.34 -7.97 4.19
N LEU A 184 17.11 -8.79 3.16
CA LEU A 184 17.62 -8.53 1.81
C LEU A 184 17.06 -7.23 1.25
N TRP A 185 15.78 -6.96 1.49
CA TRP A 185 15.16 -5.70 1.14
C TRP A 185 15.82 -4.52 1.83
N ALA A 186 16.13 -4.61 3.12
CA ALA A 186 16.83 -3.54 3.85
C ALA A 186 18.20 -3.24 3.21
N LYS A 187 18.94 -4.27 2.79
CA LYS A 187 20.22 -4.09 2.09
C LYS A 187 20.05 -3.41 0.72
N LEU A 188 19.01 -3.74 -0.03
CA LEU A 188 18.75 -3.17 -1.35
C LEU A 188 18.14 -1.75 -1.29
N ARG A 189 17.30 -1.50 -0.28
CA ARG A 189 16.56 -0.25 -0.07
C ARG A 189 17.50 0.94 0.04
N ASP A 190 18.59 0.78 0.78
CA ASP A 190 19.52 1.86 1.11
C ASP A 190 20.60 2.07 0.03
N ARG A 191 20.67 1.18 -0.98
CA ARG A 191 21.56 1.30 -2.15
C ARG A 191 20.88 2.09 -3.28
N PRO A 192 21.59 2.90 -4.08
CA PRO A 192 21.06 3.42 -5.34
C PRO A 192 20.83 2.27 -6.34
N GLY A 193 19.87 2.42 -7.27
CA GLY A 193 19.59 1.44 -8.33
C GLY A 193 18.28 0.65 -8.18
N SER A 194 18.13 -0.44 -8.94
CA SER A 194 16.91 -1.24 -9.03
C SER A 194 16.47 -1.78 -7.67
N LYS A 195 15.17 -1.70 -7.37
CA LYS A 195 14.54 -2.20 -6.14
C LYS A 195 13.75 -3.49 -6.41
N LYS A 196 14.33 -4.36 -7.25
CA LYS A 196 13.75 -5.65 -7.62
C LYS A 196 14.56 -6.78 -6.99
N TYR A 197 13.89 -7.89 -6.71
CA TYR A 197 14.59 -9.09 -6.28
C TYR A 197 15.40 -9.66 -7.44
N VAL A 198 16.63 -10.08 -7.15
CA VAL A 198 17.49 -10.86 -8.04
C VAL A 198 18.13 -11.97 -7.22
N SER A 199 18.27 -13.16 -7.78
CA SER A 199 18.76 -14.33 -7.06
C SER A 199 20.18 -14.17 -6.51
N ASP A 200 20.98 -13.30 -7.12
CA ASP A 200 22.36 -13.01 -6.69
C ASP A 200 22.43 -12.42 -5.28
N LEU A 201 21.34 -11.81 -4.79
CA LEU A 201 21.25 -11.34 -3.40
C LEU A 201 21.38 -12.48 -2.39
N LEU A 202 20.92 -13.70 -2.74
CA LEU A 202 21.09 -14.88 -1.89
C LEU A 202 22.55 -15.31 -1.80
N ILE A 203 23.31 -15.11 -2.88
CA ILE A 203 24.73 -15.46 -2.95
C ILE A 203 25.54 -14.40 -2.20
N GLU A 204 25.28 -13.11 -2.47
CA GLU A 204 25.95 -11.98 -1.85
C GLU A 204 25.83 -12.01 -0.32
N PHE A 205 24.64 -12.36 0.20
CA PHE A 205 24.36 -12.38 1.64
C PHE A 205 24.19 -13.79 2.22
N GLN A 206 24.80 -14.80 1.61
CA GLN A 206 24.57 -16.22 1.95
C GLN A 206 24.72 -16.51 3.45
N LYS A 207 25.75 -15.96 4.10
CA LYS A 207 26.02 -16.17 5.53
C LYS A 207 24.89 -15.64 6.42
N ASP A 208 24.43 -14.41 6.16
CA ASP A 208 23.35 -13.78 6.92
C ASP A 208 22.00 -14.46 6.64
N VAL A 209 21.74 -14.78 5.37
CA VAL A 209 20.54 -15.52 4.95
C VAL A 209 20.45 -16.87 5.67
N PHE A 210 21.55 -17.63 5.71
CA PHE A 210 21.61 -18.91 6.40
C PHE A 210 21.36 -18.74 7.90
N LYS A 211 21.98 -17.72 8.52
CA LYS A 211 21.77 -17.43 9.94
C LYS A 211 20.31 -17.11 10.25
N ILE A 212 19.69 -16.18 9.52
CA ILE A 212 18.30 -15.74 9.72
C ILE A 212 17.31 -16.86 9.46
N SER A 213 17.53 -17.64 8.38
CA SER A 213 16.70 -18.79 8.04
C SER A 213 16.63 -19.78 9.20
N ASN A 214 17.76 -20.03 9.88
CA ASN A 214 17.84 -21.01 10.95
C ASN A 214 17.57 -20.45 12.36
N LEU A 215 17.17 -19.18 12.51
CA LEU A 215 16.78 -18.65 13.80
C LEU A 215 15.49 -19.33 14.31
N PRO A 216 15.40 -19.65 15.61
CA PRO A 216 14.14 -20.09 16.20
C PRO A 216 13.11 -18.97 16.02
N LYS A 217 11.90 -19.32 15.56
CA LYS A 217 10.81 -18.37 15.41
C LYS A 217 10.57 -17.71 16.77
N THR A 218 10.90 -16.44 16.89
CA THR A 218 10.48 -15.66 18.05
C THR A 218 8.96 -15.57 17.98
N THR A 219 8.29 -16.36 18.82
CA THR A 219 6.88 -16.15 19.13
C THR A 219 6.78 -14.77 19.75
N VAL A 220 6.47 -13.77 18.92
CA VAL A 220 6.01 -12.47 19.41
C VAL A 220 4.67 -12.75 20.08
N SER A 221 4.75 -13.02 21.39
CA SER A 221 3.59 -13.02 22.27
C SER A 221 2.97 -11.65 22.17
N LYS A 222 1.83 -11.56 21.48
CA LYS A 222 0.99 -10.36 21.53
C LYS A 222 0.57 -10.18 23.00
N LYS A 223 1.19 -9.23 23.68
CA LYS A 223 0.59 -8.54 24.82
C LYS A 223 -0.05 -7.27 24.30
#